data_AF-A0AAW0LL07-F1
#
_entry.id   AF-A0AAW0LL07-F1
#
_cell.length_a   1.000
_cell.length_b   1.000
_cell.length_c   1.000
_cell.angle_alpha   90.00
_cell.angle_beta   90.00
_cell.angle_gamma   90.00
#
_symmetry.space_group_name_H-M   'P 1'
#
loop_
_entity.id
_entity.type
_entity.pdbx_description
1 polymer ?
#
loop_
_entity_poly.entity_id
_entity_poly.type
_entity_poly.pdbx_seq_one_letter_code
_entity_poly.pdbx_strand_id
1 'polypeptide(L)'
;MGVHTIGVGVEVEHRRLVTWVKEAKNREATTTTTTTTSWIEDIIDPTMEGIWDMGKIKILVEVALQCVEEDKDARPTMSEVVKMLVHCENGPT
;
A
#
# COMPACT_ATOMS: atom_id res chain seq x y z
N MET A 1 -23.71 -14.79 -25.81
CA MET A 1 -23.46 -14.43 -24.40
C MET A 1 -22.68 -13.13 -24.43
N GLY A 2 -23.35 -11.99 -24.22
CA GLY A 2 -22.73 -10.67 -24.37
C GLY A 2 -21.78 -10.37 -23.22
N VAL A 3 -20.53 -10.02 -23.53
CA VAL A 3 -19.58 -9.49 -22.55
C VAL A 3 -19.91 -8.01 -22.40
N HIS A 4 -20.60 -7.65 -21.31
CA HIS A 4 -20.80 -6.25 -20.97
C HIS A 4 -19.48 -5.67 -20.49
N THR A 5 -18.85 -4.88 -21.33
CA THR A 5 -17.71 -4.03 -20.97
C THR A 5 -18.22 -2.93 -20.03
N ILE A 6 -17.99 -3.09 -18.73
CA ILE A 6 -18.15 -2.04 -17.73
C ILE A 6 -16.77 -1.83 -17.07
N GLY A 7 -15.81 -1.35 -17.85
CA GLY A 7 -14.41 -1.20 -17.40
C GLY A 7 -13.89 0.23 -17.32
N VAL A 8 -14.65 1.23 -17.76
CA VAL A 8 -14.09 2.58 -17.97
C VAL A 8 -14.09 3.46 -16.71
N GLY A 9 -14.88 3.11 -15.68
CA GLY A 9 -14.99 3.90 -14.44
C GLY A 9 -13.97 3.55 -13.36
N VAL A 10 -13.71 2.25 -13.13
CA VAL A 10 -12.95 1.76 -11.97
C VAL A 10 -11.44 1.93 -12.15
N GLU A 11 -10.94 1.80 -13.39
CA GLU A 11 -9.50 1.91 -13.68
C GLU A 11 -8.94 3.31 -13.41
N VAL A 12 -9.73 4.36 -13.67
CA VAL A 12 -9.31 5.76 -13.46
C VAL A 12 -9.18 6.08 -11.97
N GLU A 13 -10.10 5.58 -11.14
CA GLU A 13 -10.11 5.86 -9.70
C GLU A 13 -8.98 5.12 -8.98
N HIS A 14 -8.74 3.86 -9.33
CA HIS A 14 -7.64 3.08 -8.78
C HIS A 14 -6.27 3.70 -9.13
N ARG A 15 -6.09 4.19 -10.36
CA ARG A 15 -4.85 4.89 -10.78
C ARG A 15 -4.59 6.16 -9.95
N ARG A 16 -5.64 6.89 -9.56
CA ARG A 16 -5.52 8.09 -8.71
C ARG A 16 -5.10 7.74 -7.28
N LEU A 17 -5.66 6.67 -6.71
CA LEU A 17 -5.30 6.20 -5.38
C LEU A 17 -3.84 5.74 -5.32
N VAL A 18 -3.39 4.92 -6.27
CA VAL A 18 -1.99 4.45 -6.34
C VAL A 18 -1.01 5.62 -6.43
N THR A 19 -1.33 6.62 -7.26
CA THR A 19 -0.50 7.82 -7.41
C THR A 19 -0.41 8.58 -6.09
N TRP A 20 -1.55 8.82 -5.44
CA TRP A 20 -1.61 9.53 -4.16
C TRP A 20 -0.85 8.79 -3.04
N VAL A 21 -0.98 7.47 -2.92
CA VAL A 21 -0.23 6.67 -1.93
C VAL A 21 1.27 6.76 -2.18
N LYS A 22 1.72 6.67 -3.44
CA LYS A 22 3.14 6.82 -3.81
C LYS A 22 3.66 8.21 -3.42
N GLU A 23 2.88 9.26 -3.66
CA GLU A 23 3.21 10.63 -3.26
C GLU A 23 3.25 10.83 -1.74
N ALA A 24 2.29 10.26 -1.00
CA ALA A 24 2.24 10.34 0.47
C ALA A 24 3.51 9.74 1.09
N LYS A 25 3.93 8.55 0.64
CA LYS A 25 5.17 7.89 1.09
C LYS A 25 6.42 8.76 0.87
N ASN A 26 6.49 9.46 -0.25
CA ASN A 26 7.69 10.25 -0.61
C ASN A 26 7.84 11.54 0.21
N ARG A 27 6.87 11.90 1.07
CA ARG A 27 6.94 13.08 1.96
C ARG A 27 7.81 12.85 3.21
N GLU A 28 8.13 11.60 3.55
CA GLU A 28 8.81 11.19 4.80
C GLU A 28 10.31 11.61 4.87
N ALA A 29 10.92 12.03 3.76
CA ALA A 29 12.38 12.17 3.66
C ALA A 29 13.02 13.40 4.36
N THR A 30 12.25 14.26 5.05
CA THR A 30 12.75 15.55 5.54
C THR A 30 12.20 15.96 6.92
N THR A 31 12.37 15.18 8.01
CA THR A 31 12.54 15.75 9.38
C THR A 31 12.81 14.69 10.46
N THR A 32 14.03 14.68 11.00
CA THR A 32 14.36 14.13 12.32
C THR A 32 13.87 15.10 13.40
N THR A 33 12.71 14.87 14.02
CA THR A 33 12.34 15.22 15.41
C THR A 33 10.83 15.16 15.62
N THR A 34 10.39 14.22 16.46
CA THR A 34 9.22 14.26 17.37
C THR A 34 7.99 15.06 16.92
N THR A 35 6.89 14.35 16.59
CA THR A 35 5.51 14.85 16.31
C THR A 35 5.17 15.13 14.83
N THR A 36 5.75 14.36 13.90
CA THR A 36 5.31 14.38 12.49
C THR A 36 4.33 13.24 12.27
N THR A 37 3.07 13.58 12.00
CA THR A 37 2.03 12.66 11.50
C THR A 37 2.61 11.84 10.35
N SER A 38 2.87 10.56 10.60
CA SER A 38 3.43 9.66 9.59
C SER A 38 2.44 9.61 8.43
N TRP A 39 2.89 9.66 7.18
CA TRP A 39 2.03 9.54 5.98
C TRP A 39 1.13 8.28 6.02
N ILE A 40 1.47 7.32 6.88
CA ILE A 40 0.67 6.15 7.21
C ILE A 40 -0.67 6.53 7.85
N GLU A 41 -0.72 7.55 8.70
CA GLU A 41 -1.94 8.05 9.34
C GLU A 41 -2.93 8.62 8.30
N ASP A 42 -2.42 9.16 7.18
CA ASP A 42 -3.28 9.64 6.09
C ASP A 42 -3.97 8.49 5.34
N ILE A 43 -3.40 7.27 5.39
CA ILE A 43 -3.83 6.11 4.61
C ILE A 43 -4.62 5.11 5.46
N ILE A 44 -4.27 4.98 6.73
CA ILE A 44 -4.88 4.02 7.62
C ILE A 44 -6.30 4.43 7.95
N ASP A 45 -7.19 3.44 8.00
CA ASP A 45 -8.56 3.64 8.44
C ASP A 45 -8.56 4.25 9.85
N PRO A 46 -9.21 5.40 10.08
CA PRO A 46 -9.26 6.04 11.39
C PRO A 46 -9.81 5.15 12.51
N THR A 47 -10.63 4.14 12.17
CA THR A 47 -11.15 3.17 13.15
C THR A 47 -10.09 2.20 13.66
N MET A 48 -8.93 2.16 13.02
CA MET A 48 -7.79 1.33 13.40
C MET A 48 -6.81 2.08 14.33
N GLU A 49 -7.15 3.28 14.82
CA GLU A 49 -6.27 4.04 15.72
C GLU A 49 -5.81 3.20 16.93
N GLY A 50 -4.50 3.19 17.18
CA GLY A 50 -3.90 2.50 18.32
C GLY A 50 -3.81 0.97 18.23
N ILE A 51 -4.26 0.34 17.13
CA ILE A 51 -4.22 -1.12 16.95
C ILE A 51 -3.24 -1.63 15.88
N TRP A 52 -2.47 -0.73 15.25
CA TRP A 52 -1.48 -1.09 14.23
C TRP A 52 -0.04 -0.79 14.64
N ASP A 53 0.87 -1.61 14.10
CA ASP A 53 2.31 -1.37 14.15
C ASP A 53 2.77 -0.65 12.88
N MET A 54 3.50 0.45 13.06
CA MET A 54 3.93 1.31 11.94
C MET A 54 4.86 0.61 10.96
N GLY A 55 5.73 -0.28 11.45
CA GLY A 55 6.58 -1.10 10.60
C GLY A 55 5.76 -2.08 9.75
N LYS A 56 4.78 -2.74 10.36
CA LYS A 56 3.89 -3.69 9.66
C LYS A 56 3.06 -3.01 8.58
N ILE A 57 2.50 -1.83 8.87
CA ILE A 57 1.72 -1.08 7.88
C ILE A 57 2.58 -0.64 6.70
N LYS A 58 3.82 -0.18 6.96
CA LYS A 58 4.74 0.21 5.90
C LYS A 58 4.98 -0.91 4.90
N ILE A 59 5.22 -2.14 5.40
CA ILE A 59 5.40 -3.31 4.53
C ILE A 59 4.09 -3.67 3.82
N LEU A 60 2.95 -3.62 4.51
CA LEU A 60 1.65 -3.90 3.90
C LEU A 60 1.34 -2.97 2.73
N VAL A 61 1.62 -1.67 2.88
CA VAL A 61 1.46 -0.69 1.80
C VAL A 61 2.40 -1.00 0.64
N GLU A 62 3.64 -1.39 0.91
CA GLU A 62 4.61 -1.77 -0.14
C GLU A 62 4.13 -3.00 -0.94
N VAL A 63 3.68 -4.05 -0.25
CA VAL A 63 3.10 -5.25 -0.87
C VAL A 63 1.88 -4.87 -1.71
N ALA A 64 0.97 -4.05 -1.16
CA ALA A 64 -0.24 -3.61 -1.86
C ALA A 64 0.10 -2.85 -3.15
N LEU A 65 1.07 -1.92 -3.10
CA LEU A 65 1.52 -1.19 -4.28
C LEU A 65 2.09 -2.11 -5.36
N GLN A 66 2.89 -3.13 -5.00
CA GLN A 66 3.42 -4.10 -5.95
C GLN A 66 2.31 -4.97 -6.58
N CYS A 67 1.33 -5.40 -5.79
CA CYS A 67 0.20 -6.21 -6.27
C CYS A 67 -0.64 -5.51 -7.34
N VAL A 68 -0.65 -4.17 -7.32
CA VAL A 68 -1.51 -3.37 -8.19
C VAL A 68 -0.75 -2.58 -9.26
N GLU A 69 0.51 -2.97 -9.52
CA GLU A 69 1.28 -2.40 -10.62
C GLU A 69 0.56 -2.56 -11.97
N GLU A 70 0.66 -1.53 -12.82
CA GLU A 70 0.00 -1.51 -14.12
C GLU A 70 0.57 -2.60 -15.03
N ASP A 71 1.88 -2.79 -14.99
CA ASP A 71 2.54 -3.92 -15.62
C ASP A 71 2.21 -5.21 -14.87
N LYS A 72 1.45 -6.10 -15.54
CA LYS A 72 1.06 -7.41 -15.00
C LYS A 72 2.27 -8.29 -14.67
N ASP A 73 3.38 -8.13 -15.39
CA ASP A 73 4.58 -8.96 -15.23
C ASP A 73 5.48 -8.43 -14.10
N ALA A 74 5.25 -7.19 -13.64
CA ALA A 74 5.88 -6.61 -12.45
C ALA A 74 5.16 -6.99 -11.14
N ARG A 75 3.92 -7.52 -11.22
CA ARG A 75 3.16 -7.94 -10.03
C ARG A 75 3.78 -9.19 -9.41
N PRO A 76 3.85 -9.28 -8.08
CA PRO A 76 4.34 -10.47 -7.41
C PRO A 76 3.37 -11.64 -7.59
N THR A 77 3.91 -12.85 -7.60
CA THR A 77 3.11 -14.06 -7.47
C THR A 77 2.51 -14.15 -6.07
N MET A 78 1.38 -14.85 -5.91
CA MET A 78 0.79 -15.07 -4.58
C MET A 78 1.74 -15.75 -3.59
N SER A 79 2.69 -16.57 -4.07
CA SER A 79 3.72 -17.16 -3.20
C SER A 79 4.69 -16.09 -2.66
N GLU A 80 5.08 -15.13 -3.49
CA GLU A 80 5.91 -14.00 -3.07
C GLU A 80 5.15 -13.09 -2.12
N VAL A 81 3.87 -12.79 -2.40
CA VAL A 81 3.00 -12.00 -1.50
C VAL A 81 2.94 -12.64 -0.11
N VAL A 82 2.68 -13.94 -0.02
CA VAL A 82 2.64 -14.65 1.27
C VAL A 82 3.99 -14.57 1.98
N LYS A 83 5.10 -14.76 1.25
CA LYS A 83 6.43 -14.62 1.85
C LYS A 83 6.61 -13.22 2.42
N MET A 84 6.31 -12.16 1.66
CA MET A 84 6.46 -10.78 2.13
C MET A 84 5.61 -10.50 3.38
N LEU A 85 4.36 -10.94 3.39
CA LEU A 85 3.45 -10.75 4.53
C LEU A 85 3.88 -11.51 5.79
N VAL A 86 4.43 -12.72 5.64
CA VAL A 86 4.95 -13.51 6.78
C VAL A 86 6.18 -12.83 7.40
N HIS A 87 7.00 -12.12 6.61
CA HIS A 87 8.11 -11.34 7.17
C HIS A 87 7.62 -10.12 7.97
N CYS A 88 6.42 -9.58 7.69
CA CYS A 88 5.80 -8.56 8.54
C CYS A 88 5.46 -9.07 9.94
N GLU A 89 5.12 -10.35 10.08
CA GLU A 89 4.66 -10.93 11.35
C GLU A 89 5.83 -11.16 12.33
N ASN A 90 7.01 -11.47 11.80
CA ASN A 90 8.14 -12.00 12.59
C ASN A 90 9.16 -10.96 13.07
N GLY A 91 9.03 -9.68 12.69
CA GLY A 91 10.00 -8.62 13.04
C GLY A 91 11.37 -8.81 12.36
N PRO A 92 12.25 -7.79 12.37
CA PRO A 92 13.61 -7.96 11.83
C PRO A 92 14.40 -8.87 12.77
N THR A 93 14.77 -10.06 12.28
CA THR A 93 15.83 -10.89 12.87
C THR A 93 17.19 -10.21 12.78
#